data_AF-A0A7Y2UUM0-F1
#
_entry.id   AF-A0A7Y2UUM0-F1
#
_cell.length_a   1.000
_cell.length_b   1.000
_cell.length_c   1.000
_cell.angle_alpha   90.00
_cell.angle_beta   90.00
_cell.angle_gamma   90.00
#
_symmetry.space_group_name_H-M   'P 1'
#
loop_
_entity.id
_entity.type
_entity.pdbx_description
1 polymer ?
#
loop_
_entity_poly.entity_id
_entity_poly.type
_entity_poly.pdbx_seq_one_letter_code
_entity_poly.pdbx_strand_id
1 'polypeptide(L)'
;MFQSSRKPKGSLSSAFSIAELVYHSVVRSVRKQHNNAFVAIAMNIMQTVLFLAAFYLMFSILGMRGAAVRGDFLIYLMTGIFLYLTHIKAMGAVMGSEGPASPMMQHAPMNTIIAILSSALGALYIQVLSLVIVLFAYHVAWT
;
A
#
# COMPACT_ATOMS: atom_id res chain seq x y z
N MET A 1 -7.94 -20.06 -31.22
CA MET A 1 -7.37 -21.38 -30.85
C MET A 1 -7.39 -21.48 -29.33
N PHE A 2 -8.33 -22.25 -28.77
CA PHE A 2 -8.51 -22.42 -27.34
C PHE A 2 -7.39 -23.30 -26.79
N GLN A 3 -6.33 -22.69 -26.25
CA GLN A 3 -5.47 -23.42 -25.33
C GLN A 3 -6.20 -23.50 -24.00
N SER A 4 -6.77 -24.67 -23.74
CA SER A 4 -7.17 -25.10 -22.40
C SER A 4 -5.92 -25.03 -21.52
N SER A 5 -5.77 -23.93 -20.78
CA SER A 5 -4.79 -23.85 -19.68
C SER A 5 -5.03 -25.06 -18.80
N ARG A 6 -4.07 -25.99 -18.81
CA ARG A 6 -4.11 -27.26 -18.08
C ARG A 6 -4.70 -27.00 -16.69
N LYS A 7 -5.90 -27.53 -16.44
CA LYS A 7 -6.46 -27.58 -15.08
C LYS A 7 -5.42 -28.29 -14.20
N PRO A 8 -4.83 -27.60 -13.21
CA PRO A 8 -3.85 -28.23 -12.33
C PRO A 8 -4.55 -29.37 -11.57
N LYS A 9 -4.13 -30.61 -11.84
CA LYS A 9 -4.60 -31.78 -11.11
C LYS A 9 -3.85 -31.83 -9.77
N GLY A 10 -4.40 -31.14 -8.76
CA GLY A 10 -3.91 -31.18 -7.38
C GLY A 10 -4.17 -29.87 -6.62
N SER A 11 -4.64 -29.96 -5.38
CA SER A 11 -4.88 -28.79 -4.50
C SER A 11 -3.65 -27.88 -4.39
N LEU A 12 -2.45 -28.48 -4.28
CA LEU A 12 -1.19 -27.75 -4.20
C LEU A 12 -0.85 -27.01 -5.51
N SER A 13 -1.00 -27.69 -6.66
CA SER A 13 -0.72 -27.09 -7.97
C SER A 13 -1.72 -25.97 -8.32
N SER A 14 -2.98 -26.09 -7.87
CA SER A 14 -3.99 -25.04 -8.00
C SER A 14 -3.64 -23.80 -7.16
N ALA A 15 -3.16 -23.99 -5.92
CA ALA A 15 -2.72 -22.89 -5.06
C ALA A 15 -1.54 -22.12 -5.68
N PHE A 16 -0.56 -22.80 -6.28
CA PHE A 16 0.55 -22.16 -6.98
C PHE A 16 0.08 -21.34 -8.20
N SER A 17 -0.85 -21.87 -9.00
CA SER A 17 -1.42 -21.12 -10.13
C SER A 17 -2.20 -19.88 -9.68
N ILE A 18 -2.93 -19.97 -8.56
CA ILE A 18 -3.63 -18.81 -7.98
C ILE A 18 -2.61 -17.79 -7.45
N ALA A 19 -1.55 -18.22 -6.79
CA ALA A 19 -0.49 -17.33 -6.30
C ALA A 19 0.23 -16.60 -7.44
N GLU A 20 0.50 -17.28 -8.56
CA GLU A 20 1.06 -16.67 -9.76
C GLU A 20 0.14 -15.61 -10.36
N LEU A 21 -1.18 -15.89 -10.43
CA LEU A 21 -2.19 -14.91 -10.85
C LEU A 21 -2.27 -13.71 -9.90
N VAL A 22 -2.18 -13.93 -8.59
CA VAL A 22 -2.09 -12.85 -7.59
C VAL A 22 -0.83 -12.01 -7.84
N TYR A 23 0.33 -12.62 -8.03
CA TYR A 23 1.57 -11.89 -8.31
C TYR A 23 1.46 -11.01 -9.56
N HIS A 24 1.02 -11.58 -10.69
CA HIS A 24 0.86 -10.83 -11.93
C HIS A 24 -0.18 -9.73 -11.82
N SER A 25 -1.28 -9.99 -11.11
CA SER A 25 -2.30 -8.96 -10.87
C SER A 25 -1.82 -7.87 -9.93
N VAL A 26 -0.96 -8.15 -8.93
CA VAL A 26 -0.33 -7.13 -8.05
C VAL A 26 0.56 -6.20 -8.87
N VAL A 27 1.43 -6.76 -9.70
CA VAL A 27 2.32 -5.94 -10.56
C VAL A 27 1.49 -5.05 -11.49
N ARG A 28 0.40 -5.60 -12.04
CA ARG A 28 -0.54 -4.83 -12.86
C ARG A 28 -1.26 -3.75 -12.06
N SER A 29 -1.76 -4.03 -10.86
CA SER A 29 -2.50 -3.06 -10.04
C SER A 29 -1.63 -1.87 -9.64
N VAL A 30 -0.38 -2.14 -9.24
CA VAL A 30 0.63 -1.11 -8.94
C VAL A 30 0.92 -0.24 -10.17
N ARG A 31 1.13 -0.85 -11.34
CA ARG A 31 1.39 -0.12 -12.61
C ARG A 31 0.16 0.65 -13.13
N LYS A 32 -1.05 0.15 -12.91
CA LYS A 32 -2.30 0.83 -13.28
C LYS A 32 -2.50 2.10 -12.47
N GLN A 33 -2.10 2.09 -11.20
CA GLN A 33 -2.29 3.23 -10.30
C GLN A 33 -1.29 4.36 -10.60
N HIS A 34 -0.04 4.02 -10.88
CA HIS A 34 0.97 4.99 -11.28
C HIS A 34 1.86 4.42 -12.40
N ASN A 35 1.89 5.13 -13.55
CA ASN A 35 2.77 4.78 -14.66
C ASN A 35 4.26 4.89 -14.29
N ASN A 36 4.60 5.79 -13.35
CA ASN A 36 5.96 5.97 -12.86
C ASN A 36 6.04 5.68 -11.34
N ALA A 37 6.85 4.68 -10.97
CA ALA A 37 7.06 4.28 -9.59
C ALA A 37 7.64 5.41 -8.73
N PHE A 38 8.50 6.27 -9.31
CA PHE A 38 9.04 7.43 -8.61
C PHE A 38 7.95 8.44 -8.23
N VAL A 39 6.97 8.65 -9.11
CA VAL A 39 5.85 9.56 -8.82
C VAL A 39 4.94 8.98 -7.74
N ALA A 40 4.69 7.67 -7.77
CA ALA A 40 3.92 7.00 -6.72
C ALA A 40 4.54 7.21 -5.33
N ILE A 41 5.86 7.01 -5.24
CA ILE A 41 6.60 7.19 -4.00
C ILE A 41 6.66 8.67 -3.60
N ALA A 42 6.94 9.58 -4.54
CA ALA A 42 7.03 11.02 -4.26
C ALA A 42 5.71 11.57 -3.72
N MET A 43 4.57 11.17 -4.30
CA MET A 43 3.25 11.58 -3.82
C MET A 43 2.95 11.02 -2.41
N ASN A 44 3.35 9.77 -2.13
CA ASN A 44 3.22 9.19 -0.79
C ASN A 44 4.07 9.95 0.25
N ILE A 45 5.32 10.28 -0.10
CA ILE A 45 6.21 11.05 0.76
C ILE A 45 5.65 12.45 1.01
N MET A 46 5.23 13.16 -0.03
CA MET A 46 4.65 14.50 0.09
C MET A 46 3.42 14.50 0.99
N GLN A 47 2.50 13.54 0.82
CA GLN A 47 1.33 13.41 1.69
C GLN A 47 1.73 13.14 3.13
N THR A 48 2.72 12.27 3.35
CA THR A 48 3.21 11.95 4.70
C THR A 48 3.81 13.18 5.39
N VAL A 49 4.64 13.95 4.67
CA VAL A 49 5.25 15.18 5.18
C VAL A 49 4.19 16.24 5.48
N LEU A 50 3.17 16.37 4.63
CA LEU A 50 2.08 17.32 4.86
C LEU A 50 1.26 16.96 6.11
N PHE A 51 0.95 15.68 6.29
CA PHE A 51 0.33 15.19 7.52
C PHE A 51 1.23 15.47 8.74
N LEU A 52 2.52 15.20 8.64
CA LEU A 52 3.47 15.46 9.72
C LEU A 52 3.50 16.95 10.10
N ALA A 53 3.58 17.84 9.11
CA ALA A 53 3.57 19.29 9.33
C ALA A 53 2.26 19.76 9.99
N ALA A 54 1.11 19.29 9.50
CA ALA A 54 -0.21 19.67 10.04
C ALA A 54 -0.38 19.22 11.50
N PHE A 55 -0.05 17.96 11.79
CA PHE A 55 -0.14 17.43 13.15
C PHE A 55 0.89 18.08 14.08
N TYR A 56 2.11 18.31 13.61
CA TYR A 56 3.14 19.01 14.39
C TYR A 56 2.68 20.42 14.78
N LEU A 57 2.07 21.15 13.85
CA LEU A 57 1.52 22.48 14.09
C LEU A 57 0.36 22.44 15.09
N MET A 58 -0.56 21.48 14.94
CA MET A 58 -1.66 21.24 15.89
C MET A 58 -1.15 20.96 17.32
N PHE A 59 -0.19 20.05 17.48
CA PHE A 59 0.42 19.75 18.78
C PHE A 59 1.17 20.95 19.37
N SER A 60 1.70 21.83 18.51
CA SER A 60 2.32 23.07 18.92
C SER A 60 1.32 24.11 19.43
N ILE A 61 0.17 24.24 18.78
CA ILE A 61 -0.88 25.17 19.20
C ILE A 61 -1.55 24.69 20.50
N LEU A 62 -1.80 23.40 20.64
CA LEU A 62 -2.46 22.82 21.82
C LEU A 62 -1.55 22.71 23.06
N GLY A 63 -0.27 23.10 22.96
CA GLY A 63 0.66 23.08 24.11
C GLY A 63 1.03 21.66 24.61
N MET A 64 0.60 20.60 23.91
CA MET A 64 0.85 19.21 24.30
C MET A 64 2.28 18.72 24.03
N ARG A 65 3.17 19.60 23.52
CA ARG A 65 4.60 19.32 23.35
C ARG A 65 5.31 19.00 24.68
N GLY A 66 4.71 19.40 25.81
CA GLY A 66 5.22 19.15 27.17
C GLY A 66 4.75 17.82 27.78
N ALA A 67 3.85 17.08 27.13
CA ALA A 67 3.49 15.74 27.60
C ALA A 67 4.69 14.82 27.32
N ALA A 68 5.53 14.66 28.35
CA ALA A 68 6.81 13.96 28.42
C ALA A 68 6.87 12.61 27.66
N VAL A 69 6.93 12.65 26.34
CA VAL A 69 7.34 11.51 25.53
C VAL A 69 8.84 11.39 25.72
N ARG A 70 9.29 10.30 26.36
CA ARG A 70 10.72 9.96 26.46
C ARG A 70 11.20 9.52 25.07
N GLY A 71 11.69 10.47 24.26
CA GLY A 71 12.20 10.25 22.90
C GLY A 71 12.07 11.49 22.00
N ASP A 72 12.48 11.37 20.73
CA ASP A 72 12.22 12.41 19.73
C ASP A 72 10.71 12.44 19.39
N PHE A 73 10.08 13.58 19.70
CA PHE A 73 8.67 13.84 19.42
C PHE A 73 8.30 13.64 17.95
N LEU A 74 9.22 13.90 17.02
CA LEU A 74 9.00 13.74 15.60
C LEU A 74 8.88 12.27 15.19
N ILE A 75 9.68 11.37 15.78
CA ILE A 75 9.59 9.92 15.55
C ILE A 75 8.26 9.37 16.10
N TYR A 76 7.87 9.81 17.31
CA TYR A 76 6.58 9.46 17.88
C TYR A 76 5.42 9.83 16.94
N LEU A 77 5.47 11.05 16.42
CA LEU A 77 4.46 11.55 15.50
C LEU A 77 4.46 10.79 14.16
N MET A 78 5.64 10.52 13.61
CA MET A 78 5.81 9.71 12.41
C MET A 78 5.15 8.35 12.56
N THR A 79 5.41 7.65 13.68
CA THR A 79 4.88 6.30 13.90
C THR A 79 3.35 6.28 13.85
N GLY A 80 2.69 7.24 14.51
CA GLY A 80 1.23 7.34 14.51
C GLY A 80 0.65 7.70 13.13
N ILE A 81 1.22 8.71 12.46
CA ILE A 81 0.76 9.16 11.15
C ILE A 81 0.94 8.07 10.09
N PHE A 82 2.06 7.34 10.13
CA PHE A 82 2.29 6.24 9.21
C PHE A 82 1.26 5.14 9.36
N LEU A 83 0.95 4.72 10.59
CA LEU A 83 -0.10 3.73 10.85
C LEU A 83 -1.49 4.20 10.42
N TYR A 84 -1.79 5.49 10.61
CA TYR A 84 -3.04 6.05 10.12
C TYR A 84 -3.11 6.04 8.58
N LEU A 85 -2.05 6.47 7.90
CA LEU A 85 -1.99 6.49 6.45
C LEU A 85 -2.00 5.08 5.84
N THR A 86 -1.30 4.11 6.45
CA THR A 86 -1.34 2.71 6.02
C THR A 86 -2.78 2.18 6.07
N HIS A 87 -3.49 2.44 7.18
CA HIS A 87 -4.85 1.96 7.38
C HIS A 87 -5.82 2.56 6.36
N ILE A 88 -5.87 3.88 6.25
CA ILE A 88 -6.81 4.57 5.36
C ILE A 88 -6.54 4.22 3.89
N LYS A 89 -5.27 4.14 3.46
CA LYS A 89 -4.92 3.78 2.08
C LYS A 89 -5.20 2.32 1.76
N ALA A 90 -4.88 1.40 2.68
CA ALA A 90 -5.19 -0.01 2.49
C ALA A 90 -6.70 -0.23 2.41
N MET A 91 -7.48 0.38 3.31
CA MET A 91 -8.94 0.34 3.27
C MET A 91 -9.49 0.93 1.96
N GLY A 92 -8.97 2.08 1.52
CA GLY A 92 -9.35 2.69 0.25
C GLY A 92 -9.07 1.79 -0.97
N ALA A 93 -7.90 1.13 -0.99
CA ALA A 93 -7.53 0.21 -2.06
C ALA A 93 -8.37 -1.07 -2.08
N VAL A 94 -8.74 -1.59 -0.91
CA VAL A 94 -9.60 -2.78 -0.77
C VAL A 94 -11.04 -2.46 -1.18
N MET A 95 -11.60 -1.35 -0.69
CA MET A 95 -12.96 -0.90 -1.06
C MET A 95 -13.06 -0.55 -2.55
N GLY A 96 -11.99 -0.02 -3.15
CA GLY A 96 -11.92 0.31 -4.58
C GLY A 96 -11.52 -0.86 -5.49
N SER A 97 -11.42 -2.09 -4.96
CA SER A 97 -11.06 -3.26 -5.76
C SER A 97 -12.15 -3.61 -6.78
N GLU A 98 -11.72 -4.12 -7.94
CA GLU A 98 -12.64 -4.46 -9.04
C GLU A 98 -13.61 -5.57 -8.59
N GLY A 99 -14.91 -5.25 -8.57
CA GLY A 99 -15.97 -6.18 -8.19
C GLY A 99 -16.31 -7.21 -9.28
N PRO A 100 -17.25 -8.14 -9.01
CA PRO A 100 -17.62 -9.27 -9.88
C PRO A 100 -18.04 -8.90 -11.31
N ALA A 101 -18.39 -7.63 -11.53
CA ALA A 101 -18.91 -7.09 -12.79
C ALA A 101 -17.84 -6.42 -13.69
N SER A 102 -16.56 -6.52 -13.36
CA SER A 102 -15.50 -5.88 -14.17
C SER A 102 -15.24 -6.63 -15.49
N PRO A 103 -14.97 -5.92 -16.62
CA PRO A 103 -14.71 -6.55 -17.92
C PRO A 103 -13.52 -7.53 -17.91
N MET A 104 -12.57 -7.34 -16.98
CA MET A 104 -11.42 -8.22 -16.79
C MET A 104 -11.80 -9.60 -16.24
N MET A 105 -12.85 -9.68 -15.41
CA MET A 105 -13.36 -10.95 -14.88
C MET A 105 -14.07 -11.80 -15.94
N GLN A 106 -14.37 -11.24 -17.11
CA GLN A 106 -15.04 -11.94 -18.20
C GLN A 106 -14.07 -12.63 -19.17
N HIS A 107 -12.75 -12.48 -19.02
CA HIS A 107 -11.76 -12.98 -20.01
C HIS A 107 -10.71 -13.97 -19.48
N ALA A 108 -10.69 -14.28 -18.19
CA ALA A 108 -9.73 -15.22 -17.58
C ALA A 108 -10.32 -15.84 -16.30
N PRO A 109 -9.77 -16.96 -15.75
CA PRO A 109 -10.14 -17.46 -14.43
C PRO A 109 -9.68 -16.49 -13.33
N MET A 110 -10.35 -15.34 -13.24
CA MET A 110 -10.08 -14.26 -12.28
C MET A 110 -11.27 -14.19 -11.31
N ASN A 111 -10.98 -14.32 -10.03
CA ASN A 111 -11.97 -14.26 -8.96
C ASN A 111 -11.84 -12.93 -8.19
N THR A 112 -12.92 -12.44 -7.61
CA THR A 112 -12.94 -11.17 -6.84
C THR A 112 -11.94 -11.18 -5.70
N ILE A 113 -11.73 -12.34 -5.07
CA ILE A 113 -10.73 -12.54 -4.02
C ILE A 113 -9.31 -12.24 -4.52
N ILE A 114 -8.97 -12.65 -5.75
CA ILE A 114 -7.65 -12.39 -6.35
C ILE A 114 -7.47 -10.89 -6.61
N ALA A 115 -8.53 -10.19 -7.05
CA ALA A 115 -8.51 -8.75 -7.26
C ALA A 115 -8.34 -7.97 -5.94
N ILE A 116 -9.07 -8.35 -4.89
CA ILE A 116 -8.94 -7.76 -3.54
C ILE A 116 -7.54 -7.97 -2.99
N LEU A 117 -7.04 -9.21 -3.02
CA LEU A 117 -5.69 -9.56 -2.55
C LEU A 117 -4.63 -8.79 -3.32
N SER A 118 -4.78 -8.67 -4.63
CA SER A 118 -3.86 -7.90 -5.46
C SER A 118 -3.81 -6.42 -5.07
N SER A 119 -4.97 -5.78 -4.90
CA SER A 119 -5.05 -4.38 -4.50
C SER A 119 -4.51 -4.16 -3.08
N ALA A 120 -4.80 -5.07 -2.15
CA ALA A 120 -4.32 -5.00 -0.78
C ALA A 120 -2.79 -5.13 -0.71
N LEU A 121 -2.22 -6.13 -1.40
CA LEU A 121 -0.77 -6.36 -1.46
C LEU A 121 -0.04 -5.25 -2.20
N GLY A 122 -0.62 -4.71 -3.28
CA GLY A 122 -0.09 -3.55 -3.99
C GLY A 122 -0.02 -2.30 -3.10
N ALA A 123 -1.09 -2.03 -2.34
CA ALA A 123 -1.13 -0.92 -1.39
C ALA A 123 -0.10 -1.10 -0.25
N LEU A 124 0.00 -2.32 0.29
CA LEU A 124 0.99 -2.64 1.32
C LEU A 124 2.42 -2.44 0.80
N TYR A 125 2.72 -2.88 -0.44
CA TYR A 125 4.03 -2.73 -1.06
C TYR A 125 4.46 -1.26 -1.14
N ILE A 126 3.59 -0.41 -1.69
CA ILE A 126 3.87 1.03 -1.84
C ILE A 126 4.08 1.67 -0.47
N GLN A 127 3.27 1.29 0.52
CA GLN A 127 3.30 1.89 1.83
C GLN A 127 4.52 1.46 2.65
N VAL A 128 4.92 0.18 2.61
CA VAL A 128 6.13 -0.32 3.28
C VAL A 128 7.39 0.29 2.64
N LEU A 129 7.44 0.37 1.32
CA LEU A 129 8.56 1.00 0.63
C LEU A 129 8.68 2.49 0.99
N SER A 130 7.54 3.19 1.04
CA SER A 130 7.50 4.60 1.45
C SER A 130 7.94 4.80 2.90
N LEU A 131 7.53 3.92 3.81
CA LEU A 131 7.96 3.94 5.21
C LEU A 131 9.48 3.83 5.33
N VAL A 132 10.10 2.86 4.65
CA VAL A 132 11.54 2.65 4.70
C VAL A 132 12.29 3.89 4.19
N ILE A 133 11.85 4.47 3.08
CA ILE A 133 12.48 5.66 2.50
C ILE A 133 12.37 6.87 3.44
N VAL A 134 11.20 7.11 4.03
CA VAL A 134 11.00 8.26 4.92
C VAL A 134 11.76 8.12 6.23
N LEU A 135 11.76 6.92 6.83
CA LEU A 135 12.56 6.66 8.04
C LEU A 135 14.06 6.78 7.75
N PHE A 136 14.52 6.28 6.60
CA PHE A 136 15.90 6.44 6.16
C PHE A 136 16.27 7.91 5.93
N ALA A 137 15.41 8.68 5.25
CA ALA A 137 15.62 10.10 5.03
C ALA A 137 15.68 10.89 6.34
N TYR A 138 14.81 10.56 7.31
CA TYR A 138 14.84 11.17 8.63
C TYR A 138 16.12 10.81 9.40
N HIS A 139 16.57 9.55 9.34
CA HIS A 139 17.83 9.15 9.96
C HIS A 139 19.02 9.91 9.38
N VAL A 140 19.14 10.02 8.05
CA VAL A 140 20.24 10.75 7.37
C VAL A 140 20.20 12.26 7.61
N ALA A 141 19.01 12.85 7.74
CA ALA A 141 18.89 14.29 7.94
C ALA A 141 19.21 14.73 9.39
N TRP A 142 19.07 13.83 10.37
CA TRP A 142 19.10 14.17 11.80
C TRP A 142 20.19 13.42 12.60
N THR A 143 20.84 12.42 12.00
CA THR A 143 21.99 11.68 12.58
C THR A 143 23.26 12.04 11.82
#